data_AF-A0A8H4KI32-F1
#
_entry.id   AF-A0A8H4KI32-F1
#
_cell.length_a   1.000
_cell.length_b   1.000
_cell.length_c   1.000
_cell.angle_alpha   90.00
_cell.angle_beta   90.00
_cell.angle_gamma   90.00
#
_symmetry.space_group_name_H-M   'P 1'
#
loop_
_entity.id
_entity.type
_entity.pdbx_description
1 polymer ?
#
loop_
_entity_poly.entity_id
_entity_poly.type
_entity_poly.pdbx_seq_one_letter_code
_entity_poly.pdbx_strand_id
1 'polypeptide(L)'
;MRTRKGTETQEDNAASPEPRGHKRHSSKTDASAPEPKAKQAKKTKTANPETSKASDDSKPHLKLSDIEFEFDRSQLRDPRATPGRVTKPHYHRMDLSEEFISDFYIPKNAKPENNPASLDYDMHKCLKNGPDGPPTYDHAGFQLDFKKVQDTMKPRAYNKKAMVNGMERRLEKAAKDEKELYEAFFVDGKGPDGCDGDLQVKDYIKDHISKDLGVPWHQIDGKQARKWEQQGFEKVKADEWWREPNEEEKKRMLHMTRGSVFRKFL
;
A
#
# COMPACT_ATOMS: atom_id res chain seq x y z
N MET A 1 52.66 -9.73 34.91
CA MET A 1 53.68 -8.68 35.07
C MET A 1 54.36 -8.41 33.73
N ARG A 2 54.04 -7.28 33.09
CA ARG A 2 54.97 -6.45 32.28
C ARG A 2 54.21 -5.21 31.82
N THR A 3 54.51 -4.09 32.47
CA THR A 3 54.13 -2.72 32.14
C THR A 3 55.12 -2.10 31.16
N ARG A 4 54.65 -1.16 30.32
CA ARG A 4 55.27 0.15 29.92
C ARG A 4 54.32 0.80 28.89
N LYS A 5 53.66 1.93 29.19
CA LYS A 5 54.13 3.35 29.06
C LYS A 5 54.73 3.58 27.67
N GLY A 6 54.26 4.44 26.78
CA GLY A 6 53.48 5.69 26.90
C GLY A 6 54.31 6.82 26.28
N THR A 7 53.72 7.67 25.43
CA THR A 7 54.16 9.07 25.18
C THR A 7 53.17 9.84 24.32
N GLU A 8 52.73 10.98 24.87
CA GLU A 8 52.27 12.23 24.21
C GLU A 8 53.34 12.75 23.22
N THR A 9 53.21 13.74 22.33
CA THR A 9 52.46 15.00 22.13
C THR A 9 52.80 15.35 20.64
N GLN A 10 52.12 16.16 19.82
CA GLN A 10 51.91 17.60 19.91
C GLN A 10 51.25 18.09 18.60
N GLU A 11 50.62 19.25 18.72
CA GLU A 11 49.97 20.15 17.76
C GLU A 11 50.76 20.41 16.46
N ASP A 12 50.07 20.70 15.34
CA ASP A 12 49.84 22.10 14.91
C ASP A 12 49.27 22.26 13.48
N ASN A 13 48.53 23.37 13.32
CA ASN A 13 48.30 24.17 12.11
C ASN A 13 47.32 23.74 10.99
N ALA A 14 46.16 24.41 11.03
CA ALA A 14 45.65 25.35 10.01
C ALA A 14 45.77 25.02 8.50
N ALA A 15 44.62 24.89 7.83
CA ALA A 15 44.34 25.55 6.54
C ALA A 15 42.86 25.47 6.16
N SER A 16 42.25 26.64 5.97
CA SER A 16 40.94 26.87 5.37
C SER A 16 40.98 26.64 3.85
N PRO A 17 39.93 26.08 3.21
CA PRO A 17 39.74 26.22 1.77
C PRO A 17 38.55 27.14 1.43
N GLU A 18 38.88 28.26 0.78
CA GLU A 18 37.94 29.18 0.12
C GLU A 18 37.09 28.50 -0.98
N PRO A 19 35.89 29.05 -1.29
CA PRO A 19 35.07 28.61 -2.41
C PRO A 19 35.54 29.21 -3.75
N ARG A 20 35.84 28.34 -4.72
CA ARG A 20 36.10 28.75 -6.12
C ARG A 20 34.82 29.23 -6.79
N GLY A 21 34.79 30.53 -7.11
CA GLY A 21 33.78 31.13 -7.97
C GLY A 21 34.00 30.83 -9.45
N HIS A 22 32.91 30.72 -10.20
CA HIS A 22 32.90 30.91 -11.64
C HIS A 22 31.87 31.98 -12.03
N LYS A 23 32.39 33.12 -12.48
CA LYS A 23 31.68 34.16 -13.24
C LYS A 23 31.40 33.64 -14.66
N ARG A 24 30.20 33.85 -15.19
CA ARG A 24 30.00 34.16 -16.61
C ARG A 24 29.03 35.32 -16.76
N HIS A 25 29.42 36.22 -17.65
CA HIS A 25 28.88 37.55 -17.89
C HIS A 25 27.55 37.56 -18.62
N SER A 26 26.83 38.64 -18.35
CA SER A 26 25.69 39.24 -19.03
C SER A 26 25.85 39.44 -20.54
N SER A 27 24.73 39.35 -21.27
CA SER A 27 24.34 40.41 -22.21
C SER A 27 22.81 40.47 -22.38
N LYS A 28 22.27 41.67 -22.14
CA LYS A 28 20.93 42.15 -22.52
C LYS A 28 20.94 42.53 -23.99
N THR A 29 19.79 42.40 -24.68
CA THR A 29 19.27 43.48 -25.54
C THR A 29 17.75 43.33 -25.76
N ASP A 30 17.12 44.49 -25.86
CA ASP A 30 15.70 44.83 -25.74
C ASP A 30 14.85 44.68 -27.03
N ALA A 31 13.54 44.59 -26.79
CA ALA A 31 12.41 45.21 -27.51
C ALA A 31 12.13 44.94 -29.01
N SER A 32 10.96 44.36 -29.30
CA SER A 32 9.77 45.11 -29.80
C SER A 32 8.71 44.19 -30.43
N ALA A 33 7.45 44.38 -30.04
CA ALA A 33 6.26 43.89 -30.75
C ALA A 33 5.98 44.75 -31.99
N PRO A 34 5.28 44.20 -33.01
CA PRO A 34 3.91 44.69 -33.23
C PRO A 34 2.92 43.62 -33.75
N GLU A 35 1.64 43.79 -33.40
CA GLU A 35 0.44 43.25 -34.09
C GLU A 35 -0.25 44.38 -34.90
N PRO A 36 -1.34 44.20 -35.67
CA PRO A 36 -1.94 43.01 -36.33
C PRO A 36 -2.36 43.30 -37.81
N LYS A 37 -2.89 42.31 -38.57
CA LYS A 37 -3.91 42.51 -39.65
C LYS A 37 -4.51 41.19 -40.19
N ALA A 38 -5.65 41.35 -40.87
CA ALA A 38 -6.81 40.45 -40.88
C ALA A 38 -6.99 39.49 -42.09
N LYS A 39 -7.77 38.43 -41.83
CA LYS A 39 -8.75 37.67 -42.65
C LYS A 39 -8.57 37.54 -44.18
N GLN A 40 -8.61 36.30 -44.68
CA GLN A 40 -9.48 35.90 -45.80
C GLN A 40 -9.77 34.39 -45.81
N ALA A 41 -10.97 34.02 -46.30
CA ALA A 41 -11.60 32.71 -46.24
C ALA A 41 -11.89 32.13 -47.65
N LYS A 42 -12.37 30.86 -47.68
CA LYS A 42 -12.83 29.97 -48.79
C LYS A 42 -11.76 28.97 -49.27
N LYS A 43 -12.05 27.69 -49.53
CA LYS A 43 -13.31 27.00 -49.87
C LYS A 43 -13.17 25.48 -49.64
N THR A 44 -14.32 24.85 -49.40
CA THR A 44 -14.69 23.44 -49.18
C THR A 44 -14.16 22.42 -50.20
N LYS A 45 -13.86 21.18 -49.75
CA LYS A 45 -14.30 19.94 -50.44
C LYS A 45 -14.16 18.64 -49.61
N THR A 46 -15.31 17.96 -49.51
CA THR A 46 -15.54 16.50 -49.51
C THR A 46 -15.20 15.63 -48.29
N ALA A 47 -16.16 14.76 -47.98
CA ALA A 47 -16.28 13.87 -46.84
C ALA A 47 -15.28 12.71 -46.83
N ASN A 48 -14.92 12.27 -45.62
CA ASN A 48 -14.61 10.89 -45.28
C ASN A 48 -15.09 10.65 -43.83
N PRO A 49 -15.84 9.57 -43.51
CA PRO A 49 -16.20 9.26 -42.13
C PRO A 49 -15.03 8.52 -41.49
N GLU A 50 -13.99 9.25 -41.11
CA GLU A 50 -12.92 8.70 -40.29
C GLU A 50 -13.28 8.90 -38.82
N THR A 51 -13.54 7.77 -38.18
CA THR A 51 -13.61 7.54 -36.74
C THR A 51 -12.73 8.53 -35.99
N SER A 52 -13.33 9.59 -35.45
CA SER A 52 -12.65 10.52 -34.58
C SER A 52 -12.27 9.76 -33.32
N LYS A 53 -11.00 9.33 -33.23
CA LYS A 53 -10.38 9.03 -31.94
C LYS A 53 -10.55 10.30 -31.12
N ALA A 54 -11.41 10.23 -30.10
CA ALA A 54 -11.55 11.29 -29.13
C ALA A 54 -10.15 11.69 -28.65
N SER A 55 -9.80 12.97 -28.80
CA SER A 55 -8.53 13.49 -28.28
C SER A 55 -8.45 13.19 -26.79
N ASP A 56 -7.30 12.73 -26.30
CA ASP A 56 -7.07 12.39 -24.88
C ASP A 56 -7.53 13.52 -23.93
N ASP A 57 -7.49 14.78 -24.38
CA ASP A 57 -7.93 15.97 -23.64
C ASP A 57 -9.46 16.03 -23.36
N SER A 58 -10.26 15.11 -23.93
CA SER A 58 -11.70 15.02 -23.71
C SER A 58 -12.13 13.98 -22.68
N LYS A 59 -11.22 13.08 -22.26
CA LYS A 59 -11.53 12.02 -21.32
C LYS A 59 -11.52 12.56 -19.88
N PRO A 60 -12.44 12.11 -19.01
CA PRO A 60 -12.45 12.52 -17.61
C PRO A 60 -11.21 12.00 -16.88
N HIS A 61 -10.75 12.75 -15.87
CA HIS A 61 -9.71 12.28 -14.95
C HIS A 61 -10.28 11.20 -14.02
N LEU A 62 -9.53 10.11 -13.86
CA LEU A 62 -9.86 9.05 -12.90
C LEU A 62 -9.87 9.58 -11.46
N LYS A 63 -10.98 9.40 -10.75
CA LYS A 63 -11.12 9.72 -9.33
C LYS A 63 -11.17 8.45 -8.50
N LEU A 64 -10.94 8.60 -7.20
CA LEU A 64 -11.03 7.49 -6.24
C LEU A 64 -12.44 6.87 -6.23
N SER A 65 -13.50 7.70 -6.30
CA SER A 65 -14.88 7.25 -6.35
C SER A 65 -15.20 6.33 -7.54
N ASP A 66 -14.46 6.46 -8.64
CA ASP A 66 -14.71 5.69 -9.86
C ASP A 66 -14.18 4.24 -9.75
N ILE A 67 -13.32 3.98 -8.76
CA ILE A 67 -12.67 2.67 -8.52
C ILE A 67 -13.03 2.09 -7.15
N GLU A 68 -13.90 2.76 -6.39
CA GLU A 68 -14.46 2.25 -5.14
C GLU A 68 -15.52 1.17 -5.41
N PHE A 69 -15.57 0.17 -4.53
CA PHE A 69 -16.56 -0.90 -4.62
C PHE A 69 -16.96 -1.41 -3.23
N GLU A 70 -17.96 -2.28 -3.19
CA GLU A 70 -18.36 -3.01 -1.99
C GLU A 70 -18.26 -4.50 -2.27
N PHE A 71 -17.80 -5.26 -1.27
CA PHE A 71 -17.80 -6.72 -1.35
C PHE A 71 -19.23 -7.25 -1.24
N ASP A 72 -19.55 -8.29 -2.00
CA ASP A 72 -20.81 -9.01 -1.83
C ASP A 72 -20.77 -9.82 -0.53
N ARG A 73 -21.29 -9.22 0.54
CA ARG A 73 -21.32 -9.81 1.88
C ARG A 73 -22.13 -11.11 1.95
N SER A 74 -23.06 -11.33 1.02
CA SER A 74 -23.85 -12.57 0.96
C SER A 74 -23.03 -13.77 0.48
N GLN A 75 -21.94 -13.51 -0.25
CA GLN A 75 -21.01 -14.55 -0.72
C GLN A 75 -19.91 -14.85 0.30
N LEU A 76 -19.75 -14.05 1.36
CA LEU A 76 -18.73 -14.28 2.38
C LEU A 76 -19.21 -15.32 3.40
N ARG A 77 -18.32 -16.22 3.84
CA ARG A 77 -18.58 -17.16 4.95
C ARG A 77 -19.02 -16.46 6.22
N ASP A 78 -18.47 -15.28 6.47
CA ASP A 78 -18.88 -14.44 7.59
C ASP A 78 -19.31 -13.07 7.04
N PRO A 79 -20.63 -12.80 6.99
CA PRO A 79 -21.16 -11.58 6.42
C PRO A 79 -20.96 -10.36 7.33
N ARG A 80 -20.45 -10.49 8.56
CA ARG A 80 -20.27 -9.36 9.49
C ARG A 80 -19.27 -8.34 8.92
N ALA A 81 -19.45 -7.08 9.31
CA ALA A 81 -18.56 -6.01 8.89
C ALA A 81 -17.13 -6.25 9.41
N THR A 82 -16.13 -5.80 8.66
CA THR A 82 -14.73 -5.95 9.08
C THR A 82 -14.37 -4.84 10.09
N PRO A 83 -14.01 -5.16 11.33
CA PRO A 83 -13.64 -4.15 12.32
C PRO A 83 -12.46 -3.29 11.85
N GLY A 84 -12.52 -1.99 12.13
CA GLY A 84 -11.45 -1.03 11.79
C GLY A 84 -11.43 -0.54 10.33
N ARG A 85 -12.29 -1.05 9.45
CA ARG A 85 -12.48 -0.50 8.10
C ARG A 85 -13.37 0.74 8.17
N VAL A 86 -12.88 1.86 7.64
CA VAL A 86 -13.56 3.17 7.69
C VAL A 86 -14.07 3.60 6.32
N THR A 87 -13.29 3.39 5.26
CA THR A 87 -13.67 3.79 3.89
C THR A 87 -13.97 2.57 3.03
N LYS A 88 -14.62 2.80 1.88
CA LYS A 88 -14.84 1.74 0.89
C LYS A 88 -13.50 1.25 0.34
N PRO A 89 -13.35 -0.06 0.10
CA PRO A 89 -12.22 -0.54 -0.67
C PRO A 89 -12.26 -0.01 -2.10
N HIS A 90 -11.08 0.07 -2.72
CA HIS A 90 -10.95 0.49 -4.10
C HIS A 90 -9.92 -0.35 -4.86
N TYR A 91 -10.09 -0.44 -6.17
CA TYR A 91 -9.23 -1.23 -7.04
C TYR A 91 -7.87 -0.56 -7.30
N HIS A 92 -6.83 -1.38 -7.43
CA HIS A 92 -5.58 -0.94 -8.03
C HIS A 92 -5.61 -1.12 -9.53
N ARG A 93 -4.66 -0.48 -10.23
CA ARG A 93 -4.50 -0.62 -11.68
C ARG A 93 -4.44 -2.06 -12.16
N MET A 94 -3.85 -2.96 -11.38
CA MET A 94 -3.74 -4.39 -11.73
C MET A 94 -5.08 -5.13 -11.66
N ASP A 95 -6.06 -4.57 -10.96
CA ASP A 95 -7.40 -5.15 -10.78
C ASP A 95 -8.41 -4.59 -11.79
N LEU A 96 -8.01 -3.58 -12.58
CA LEU A 96 -8.85 -2.89 -13.55
C LEU A 96 -8.57 -3.42 -14.97
N SER A 97 -9.63 -3.57 -15.78
CA SER A 97 -9.46 -3.94 -17.19
C SER A 97 -8.83 -2.80 -18.00
N GLU A 98 -8.11 -3.16 -19.06
CA GLU A 98 -7.55 -2.16 -19.99
C GLU A 98 -8.65 -1.32 -20.64
N GLU A 99 -9.80 -1.94 -20.93
CA GLU A 99 -10.99 -1.27 -21.47
C GLU A 99 -11.47 -0.17 -20.51
N PHE A 100 -11.64 -0.48 -19.23
CA PHE A 100 -12.04 0.50 -18.22
C PHE A 100 -11.02 1.63 -18.11
N ILE A 101 -9.72 1.29 -18.04
CA ILE A 101 -8.65 2.29 -17.95
C ILE A 101 -8.65 3.21 -19.19
N SER A 102 -8.99 2.68 -20.36
CA SER A 102 -8.97 3.41 -21.63
C SER A 102 -10.00 4.54 -21.71
N ASP A 103 -11.07 4.47 -20.92
CA ASP A 103 -12.12 5.50 -20.85
C ASP A 103 -11.67 6.76 -20.08
N PHE A 104 -10.62 6.65 -19.26
CA PHE A 104 -10.11 7.76 -18.45
C PHE A 104 -8.84 8.38 -19.04
N TYR A 105 -8.68 9.68 -18.78
CA TYR A 105 -7.41 10.34 -19.02
C TYR A 105 -6.43 10.02 -17.89
N ILE A 106 -5.38 9.26 -18.20
CA ILE A 106 -4.22 9.07 -17.34
C ILE A 106 -3.04 9.84 -17.95
N PRO A 107 -2.56 10.92 -17.31
CA PRO A 107 -1.42 11.66 -17.83
C PRO A 107 -0.23 10.71 -18.04
N LYS A 108 0.38 10.73 -19.23
CA LYS A 108 1.49 9.82 -19.59
C LYS A 108 2.69 9.90 -18.63
N ASN A 109 2.86 11.05 -17.97
CA ASN A 109 3.90 11.30 -16.96
C ASN A 109 3.29 11.54 -15.56
N ALA A 110 2.08 11.02 -15.30
CA ALA A 110 1.49 11.10 -13.97
C ALA A 110 2.43 10.41 -12.98
N LYS A 111 2.94 11.17 -12.02
CA LYS A 111 3.65 10.57 -10.90
C LYS A 111 2.67 9.64 -10.15
N PRO A 112 3.14 8.51 -9.59
CA PRO A 112 2.30 7.56 -8.84
C PRO A 112 1.38 8.24 -7.81
N GLU A 113 1.91 9.27 -7.16
CA GLU A 113 1.21 10.13 -6.18
C GLU A 113 -0.05 10.85 -6.69
N ASN A 114 -0.25 10.98 -8.00
CA ASN A 114 -1.41 11.65 -8.60
C ASN A 114 -2.37 10.69 -9.32
N ASN A 115 -2.11 9.39 -9.29
CA ASN A 115 -2.97 8.38 -9.90
C ASN A 115 -3.65 7.53 -8.81
N PRO A 116 -4.97 7.68 -8.58
CA PRO A 116 -5.70 6.90 -7.58
C PRO A 116 -5.59 5.38 -7.73
N ALA A 117 -5.35 4.88 -8.94
CA ALA A 117 -5.17 3.44 -9.19
C ALA A 117 -3.72 2.96 -8.94
N SER A 118 -2.80 3.83 -8.52
CA SER A 118 -1.42 3.43 -8.22
C SER A 118 -1.33 2.71 -6.87
N LEU A 119 -0.52 1.64 -6.81
CA LEU A 119 -0.25 0.87 -5.59
C LEU A 119 0.12 1.75 -4.39
N ASP A 120 0.98 2.73 -4.64
CA ASP A 120 1.59 3.56 -3.59
C ASP A 120 0.84 4.89 -3.42
N TYR A 121 -0.30 5.08 -4.10
CA TYR A 121 -1.08 6.32 -4.04
C TYR A 121 -1.39 6.73 -2.61
N ASP A 122 -1.94 5.80 -1.81
CA ASP A 122 -2.30 6.05 -0.41
C ASP A 122 -1.08 6.35 0.46
N MET A 123 0.05 5.68 0.20
CA MET A 123 1.30 5.91 0.93
C MET A 123 1.85 7.31 0.64
N HIS A 124 1.89 7.72 -0.62
CA HIS A 124 2.31 9.06 -1.01
C HIS A 124 1.38 10.14 -0.45
N LYS A 125 0.06 9.90 -0.49
CA LYS A 125 -0.93 10.79 0.12
C LYS A 125 -0.73 10.91 1.64
N CYS A 126 -0.44 9.80 2.32
CA CYS A 126 -0.10 9.79 3.75
C CYS A 126 1.16 10.63 4.05
N LEU A 127 2.22 10.48 3.25
CA LEU A 127 3.44 11.29 3.41
C LEU A 127 3.18 12.79 3.17
N LYS A 128 2.38 13.12 2.14
CA LYS A 128 2.02 14.49 1.79
C LYS A 128 1.20 15.18 2.88
N ASN A 129 0.29 14.45 3.53
CA ASN A 129 -0.52 14.97 4.63
C ASN A 129 0.33 15.25 5.88
N GLY A 130 1.39 14.47 6.12
CA GLY A 130 2.22 14.63 7.31
C GLY A 130 1.64 13.96 8.57
N PRO A 131 2.36 14.00 9.70
CA PRO A 131 1.95 13.32 10.94
C PRO A 131 0.69 13.94 11.58
N ASP A 132 0.52 15.26 11.45
CA ASP A 132 -0.60 16.03 12.02
C ASP A 132 -1.67 16.36 10.97
N GLY A 133 -1.53 15.80 9.76
CA GLY A 133 -2.49 15.98 8.68
C GLY A 133 -3.74 15.12 8.82
N PRO A 134 -4.69 15.25 7.88
CA PRO A 134 -5.87 14.40 7.87
C PRO A 134 -5.48 12.93 7.68
N PRO A 135 -6.23 11.99 8.30
CA PRO A 135 -5.94 10.57 8.21
C PRO A 135 -6.02 10.09 6.76
N THR A 136 -5.12 9.19 6.40
CA THR A 136 -5.13 8.50 5.11
C THR A 136 -5.47 7.03 5.32
N TYR A 137 -6.20 6.46 4.36
CA TYR A 137 -6.66 5.08 4.39
C TYR A 137 -6.05 4.33 3.22
N ASP A 138 -5.77 3.05 3.39
CA ASP A 138 -5.34 2.20 2.29
C ASP A 138 -6.52 1.78 1.39
N HIS A 139 -6.21 1.15 0.27
CA HIS A 139 -7.19 0.51 -0.63
C HIS A 139 -8.14 -0.51 -0.02
N ALA A 140 -7.87 -1.02 1.19
CA ALA A 140 -8.80 -1.87 1.91
C ALA A 140 -9.66 -1.07 2.90
N GLY A 141 -9.44 0.23 3.01
CA GLY A 141 -10.18 1.17 3.83
C GLY A 141 -9.72 1.27 5.29
N PHE A 142 -8.50 0.84 5.59
CA PHE A 142 -7.91 0.93 6.93
C PHE A 142 -6.97 2.12 7.05
N GLN A 143 -6.99 2.79 8.20
CA GLN A 143 -6.11 3.94 8.45
C GLN A 143 -4.63 3.51 8.40
N LEU A 144 -3.84 4.28 7.66
CA LEU A 144 -2.39 4.13 7.60
C LEU A 144 -1.71 4.75 8.82
N ASP A 145 -0.61 4.14 9.24
CA ASP A 145 0.31 4.67 10.24
C ASP A 145 1.39 5.50 9.55
N PHE A 146 1.37 6.81 9.77
CA PHE A 146 2.31 7.74 9.15
C PHE A 146 3.77 7.33 9.38
N LYS A 147 4.13 6.91 10.61
CA LYS A 147 5.51 6.56 10.93
C LYS A 147 5.94 5.31 10.19
N LYS A 148 5.08 4.30 10.08
CA LYS A 148 5.37 3.08 9.31
C LYS A 148 5.52 3.36 7.82
N VAL A 149 4.66 4.22 7.25
CA VAL A 149 4.75 4.63 5.85
C VAL A 149 6.06 5.40 5.63
N GLN A 150 6.37 6.37 6.49
CA GLN A 150 7.60 7.16 6.44
C GLN A 150 8.85 6.29 6.53
N ASP A 151 8.90 5.35 7.47
CA ASP A 151 10.06 4.48 7.66
C ASP A 151 10.26 3.50 6.49
N THR A 152 9.17 3.09 5.84
CA THR A 152 9.22 2.24 4.64
C THR A 152 9.70 2.98 3.41
N MET A 153 9.20 4.21 3.21
CA MET A 153 9.51 5.02 2.02
C MET A 153 10.87 5.72 2.10
N LYS A 154 11.52 5.72 3.27
CA LYS A 154 12.90 6.22 3.42
C LYS A 154 13.87 5.34 2.62
N PRO A 155 14.72 5.93 1.76
CA PRO A 155 15.80 5.19 1.12
C PRO A 155 16.71 4.54 2.17
N ARG A 156 17.03 3.26 1.99
CA ARG A 156 17.95 2.53 2.87
C ARG A 156 19.10 1.98 2.03
N ALA A 157 20.30 2.06 2.57
CA ALA A 157 21.45 1.37 1.97
C ALA A 157 21.17 -0.14 1.97
N TYR A 158 21.43 -0.79 0.84
CA TYR A 158 21.22 -2.23 0.71
C TYR A 158 22.17 -2.99 1.64
N ASN A 159 21.61 -3.89 2.45
CA ASN A 159 22.37 -4.77 3.32
C ASN A 159 21.76 -6.18 3.30
N LYS A 160 22.39 -7.08 2.53
CA LYS A 160 21.92 -8.46 2.34
C LYS A 160 21.79 -9.23 3.66
N LYS A 161 22.76 -9.10 4.58
CA LYS A 161 22.74 -9.83 5.86
C LYS A 161 21.58 -9.37 6.74
N ALA A 162 21.37 -8.06 6.83
CA ALA A 162 20.23 -7.51 7.59
C ALA A 162 18.89 -7.94 6.98
N MET A 163 18.79 -8.02 5.65
CA MET A 163 17.59 -8.49 4.95
C MET A 163 17.31 -9.97 5.25
N VAL A 164 18.31 -10.84 5.13
CA VAL A 164 18.17 -12.29 5.41
C VAL A 164 17.77 -12.53 6.87
N ASN A 165 18.47 -11.95 7.83
CA ASN A 165 18.13 -12.07 9.25
C ASN A 165 16.77 -11.44 9.58
N GLY A 166 16.33 -10.46 8.81
CA GLY A 166 14.98 -9.87 8.92
C GLY A 166 13.90 -10.83 8.40
N MET A 167 14.17 -11.53 7.30
CA MET A 167 13.28 -12.53 6.73
C MET A 167 13.14 -13.75 7.63
N GLU A 168 14.24 -14.29 8.14
CA GLU A 168 14.25 -15.43 9.07
C GLU A 168 13.39 -15.18 10.31
N ARG A 169 13.62 -14.04 11.00
CA ARG A 169 12.80 -13.64 12.16
C ARG A 169 11.31 -13.48 11.82
N ARG A 170 10.98 -13.03 10.60
CA ARG A 170 9.58 -12.90 10.16
C ARG A 170 8.95 -14.28 9.90
N LEU A 171 9.70 -15.22 9.34
CA LEU A 171 9.24 -16.60 9.11
C LEU A 171 9.02 -17.32 10.45
N GLU A 172 9.97 -17.24 11.37
CA GLU A 172 9.83 -17.81 12.72
C GLU A 172 8.61 -17.24 13.45
N LYS A 173 8.43 -15.92 13.40
CA LYS A 173 7.26 -15.27 13.98
C LYS A 173 5.97 -15.74 13.31
N ALA A 174 5.94 -15.80 11.98
CA ALA A 174 4.74 -16.22 11.25
C ALA A 174 4.35 -17.67 11.58
N ALA A 175 5.33 -18.59 11.67
CA ALA A 175 5.10 -19.97 12.06
C ALA A 175 4.59 -20.09 13.51
N LYS A 176 5.15 -19.29 14.42
CA LYS A 176 4.67 -19.23 15.81
C LYS A 176 3.25 -18.69 15.90
N ASP A 177 2.97 -17.56 15.25
CA ASP A 177 1.65 -16.93 15.25
C ASP A 177 0.60 -17.87 14.64
N GLU A 178 0.95 -18.61 13.58
CA GLU A 178 0.08 -19.61 12.96
C GLU A 178 -0.23 -20.79 13.90
N LYS A 179 0.78 -21.31 14.59
CA LYS A 179 0.59 -22.37 15.59
C LYS A 179 -0.35 -21.92 16.71
N GLU A 180 -0.13 -20.72 17.25
CA GLU A 180 -0.99 -20.17 18.31
C GLU A 180 -2.42 -19.91 17.84
N LEU A 181 -2.60 -19.49 16.58
CA LEU A 181 -3.93 -19.35 15.98
C LEU A 181 -4.65 -20.70 15.88
N TYR A 182 -3.99 -21.74 15.37
CA TYR A 182 -4.63 -23.05 15.24
C TYR A 182 -4.91 -23.70 16.60
N GLU A 183 -3.99 -23.62 17.55
CA GLU A 183 -4.18 -24.10 18.93
C GLU A 183 -5.38 -23.45 19.61
N ALA A 184 -5.56 -22.15 19.43
CA ALA A 184 -6.68 -21.42 20.02
C ALA A 184 -8.01 -21.68 19.30
N PHE A 185 -8.00 -21.77 17.96
CA PHE A 185 -9.22 -21.78 17.15
C PHE A 185 -9.79 -23.18 16.89
N PHE A 186 -8.94 -24.17 16.66
CA PHE A 186 -9.35 -25.53 16.34
C PHE A 186 -9.27 -26.46 17.54
N VAL A 187 -10.22 -27.39 17.65
CA VAL A 187 -10.29 -28.38 18.75
C VAL A 187 -8.98 -29.18 18.89
N ASP A 188 -8.44 -29.66 17.76
CA ASP A 188 -7.22 -30.48 17.75
C ASP A 188 -5.93 -29.64 17.61
N GLY A 189 -6.07 -28.31 17.60
CA GLY A 189 -4.96 -27.37 17.40
C GLY A 189 -4.25 -27.48 16.04
N LYS A 190 -4.87 -28.17 15.08
CA LYS A 190 -4.35 -28.40 13.73
C LYS A 190 -5.30 -27.82 12.70
N GLY A 191 -4.74 -27.30 11.63
CA GLY A 191 -5.51 -26.86 10.45
C GLY A 191 -6.05 -28.06 9.66
N PRO A 192 -6.90 -27.79 8.65
CA PRO A 192 -7.44 -28.80 7.76
C PRO A 192 -6.34 -29.49 6.93
N ASP A 193 -6.47 -30.80 6.74
CA ASP A 193 -5.51 -31.60 5.98
C ASP A 193 -5.44 -31.18 4.50
N GLY A 194 -4.26 -31.29 3.89
CA GLY A 194 -4.08 -31.01 2.45
C GLY A 194 -4.15 -29.54 2.05
N CYS A 195 -4.21 -28.62 3.03
CA CYS A 195 -4.16 -27.18 2.82
C CYS A 195 -2.73 -26.62 2.88
N ASP A 196 -1.75 -27.43 2.47
CA ASP A 196 -0.33 -27.05 2.36
C ASP A 196 -0.11 -26.22 1.08
N GLY A 197 -0.64 -24.99 1.01
CA GLY A 197 -0.57 -24.16 -0.19
C GLY A 197 -1.10 -22.72 -0.03
N ASP A 198 -1.10 -21.98 -1.15
CA ASP A 198 -1.33 -20.52 -1.29
C ASP A 198 -2.56 -19.91 -0.56
N LEU A 199 -3.51 -20.73 -0.12
CA LEU A 199 -4.67 -20.31 0.67
C LEU A 199 -4.34 -20.35 2.16
N GLN A 200 -4.00 -19.20 2.72
CA GLN A 200 -3.65 -19.08 4.14
C GLN A 200 -4.91 -19.21 5.01
N VAL A 201 -5.24 -20.43 5.45
CA VAL A 201 -6.35 -20.73 6.40
C VAL A 201 -6.34 -19.75 7.58
N LYS A 202 -5.14 -19.44 8.11
CA LYS A 202 -4.93 -18.45 9.17
C LYS A 202 -5.55 -17.08 8.89
N ASP A 203 -5.60 -16.61 7.65
CA ASP A 203 -6.16 -15.30 7.32
C ASP A 203 -7.68 -15.27 7.54
N TYR A 204 -8.35 -16.40 7.25
CA TYR A 204 -9.77 -16.58 7.52
C TYR A 204 -10.05 -16.75 9.01
N ILE A 205 -9.19 -17.46 9.74
CA ILE A 205 -9.26 -17.54 11.21
C ILE A 205 -9.13 -16.15 11.82
N LYS A 206 -8.15 -15.36 11.37
CA LYS A 206 -7.95 -13.98 11.80
C LYS A 206 -9.18 -13.12 11.54
N ASP A 207 -9.87 -13.30 10.41
CA ASP A 207 -11.12 -12.57 10.11
C ASP A 207 -12.24 -12.96 11.06
N HIS A 208 -12.39 -14.24 11.38
CA HIS A 208 -13.38 -14.71 12.33
C HIS A 208 -13.13 -14.13 13.73
N ILE A 209 -11.92 -14.32 14.26
CA ILE A 209 -11.51 -13.82 15.57
C ILE A 209 -11.58 -12.29 15.62
N SER A 210 -11.19 -11.60 14.54
CA SER A 210 -11.32 -10.14 14.40
C SER A 210 -12.73 -9.67 14.69
N LYS A 211 -13.72 -10.32 14.06
CA LYS A 211 -15.13 -9.97 14.20
C LYS A 211 -15.70 -10.31 15.57
N ASP A 212 -15.28 -11.42 16.16
CA ASP A 212 -15.69 -11.81 17.52
C ASP A 212 -15.16 -10.84 18.58
N LEU A 213 -13.89 -10.42 18.45
CA LEU A 213 -13.25 -9.50 19.38
C LEU A 213 -13.54 -8.02 19.10
N GLY A 214 -14.08 -7.70 17.92
CA GLY A 214 -14.20 -6.32 17.44
C GLY A 214 -12.84 -5.64 17.17
N VAL A 215 -11.77 -6.41 17.00
CA VAL A 215 -10.40 -5.93 16.81
C VAL A 215 -10.03 -6.01 15.32
N PRO A 216 -9.36 -5.01 14.71
CA PRO A 216 -9.04 -5.05 13.28
C PRO A 216 -8.21 -6.27 12.86
N TRP A 217 -8.53 -6.84 11.71
CA TRP A 217 -7.95 -8.08 11.17
C TRP A 217 -6.41 -8.12 11.19
N HIS A 218 -5.74 -7.03 10.80
CA HIS A 218 -4.27 -6.98 10.75
C HIS A 218 -3.60 -6.97 12.13
N GLN A 219 -4.37 -6.80 13.20
CA GLN A 219 -3.89 -6.81 14.58
C GLN A 219 -4.12 -8.16 15.28
N ILE A 220 -4.84 -9.08 14.63
CA ILE A 220 -5.01 -10.43 15.15
C ILE A 220 -3.70 -11.21 14.98
N ASP A 221 -3.13 -11.58 16.11
CA ASP A 221 -1.97 -12.44 16.26
C ASP A 221 -2.27 -13.53 17.30
N GLY A 222 -1.27 -14.36 17.64
CA GLY A 222 -1.45 -15.43 18.63
C GLY A 222 -1.90 -14.93 20.01
N LYS A 223 -1.58 -13.69 20.39
CA LYS A 223 -2.06 -13.12 21.67
C LYS A 223 -3.56 -12.83 21.63
N GLN A 224 -4.05 -12.28 20.52
CA GLN A 224 -5.50 -12.07 20.35
C GLN A 224 -6.24 -13.40 20.24
N ALA A 225 -5.64 -14.42 19.60
CA ALA A 225 -6.21 -15.76 19.55
C ALA A 225 -6.37 -16.38 20.94
N ARG A 226 -5.34 -16.28 21.80
CA ARG A 226 -5.44 -16.72 23.22
C ARG A 226 -6.50 -15.92 23.99
N LYS A 227 -6.64 -14.62 23.74
CA LYS A 227 -7.69 -13.80 24.36
C LYS A 227 -9.08 -14.26 23.93
N TRP A 228 -9.26 -14.59 22.65
CA TRP A 228 -10.50 -15.17 22.13
C TRP A 228 -10.83 -16.50 22.82
N GLU A 229 -9.87 -17.41 22.95
CA GLU A 229 -10.06 -18.65 23.71
C GLU A 229 -10.43 -18.38 25.18
N GLN A 230 -9.76 -17.45 25.85
CA GLN A 230 -10.04 -17.08 27.25
C GLN A 230 -11.41 -16.42 27.45
N GLN A 231 -11.97 -15.78 26.42
CA GLN A 231 -13.33 -15.25 26.45
C GLN A 231 -14.40 -16.34 26.30
N GLY A 232 -13.98 -17.61 26.12
CA GLY A 232 -14.88 -18.76 26.09
C GLY A 232 -15.56 -18.94 24.74
N PHE A 233 -15.02 -18.36 23.66
CA PHE A 233 -15.51 -18.68 22.32
C PHE A 233 -15.25 -20.15 21.99
N GLU A 234 -16.20 -20.76 21.29
CA GLU A 234 -16.18 -22.19 21.00
C GLU A 234 -15.16 -22.51 19.90
N LYS A 235 -14.26 -23.45 20.20
CA LYS A 235 -13.35 -24.00 19.19
C LYS A 235 -14.13 -24.84 18.18
N VAL A 236 -13.71 -24.77 16.93
CA VAL A 236 -14.36 -25.51 15.84
C VAL A 236 -13.50 -26.69 15.38
N LYS A 237 -14.11 -27.70 14.77
CA LYS A 237 -13.34 -28.74 14.09
C LYS A 237 -12.90 -28.24 12.73
N ALA A 238 -11.64 -28.47 12.37
CA ALA A 238 -11.05 -27.93 11.15
C ALA A 238 -11.80 -28.38 9.89
N ASP A 239 -12.10 -29.67 9.76
CA ASP A 239 -12.75 -30.23 8.56
C ASP A 239 -14.22 -29.84 8.42
N GLU A 240 -14.90 -29.55 9.53
CA GLU A 240 -16.30 -29.08 9.52
C GLU A 240 -16.38 -27.58 9.22
N TRP A 241 -15.41 -26.80 9.71
CA TRP A 241 -15.39 -25.36 9.54
C TRP A 241 -14.78 -24.92 8.21
N TRP A 242 -13.77 -25.65 7.73
CA TRP A 242 -13.04 -25.30 6.51
C TRP A 242 -13.81 -25.72 5.26
N ARG A 243 -13.87 -24.78 4.31
CA ARG A 243 -14.30 -24.99 2.94
C ARG A 243 -13.38 -24.18 2.05
N GLU A 244 -13.21 -24.61 0.81
CA GLU A 244 -12.46 -23.84 -0.15
C GLU A 244 -13.13 -22.46 -0.35
N PRO A 245 -12.36 -21.36 -0.29
CA PRO A 245 -12.92 -20.02 -0.47
C PRO A 245 -13.43 -19.81 -1.90
N ASN A 246 -14.56 -19.11 -2.03
CA ASN A 246 -15.02 -18.67 -3.35
C ASN A 246 -14.25 -17.43 -3.84
N GLU A 247 -14.52 -17.00 -5.08
CA GLU A 247 -13.80 -15.89 -5.71
C GLU A 247 -13.95 -14.56 -4.95
N GLU A 248 -15.13 -14.27 -4.39
CA GLU A 248 -15.35 -13.04 -3.62
C GLU A 248 -14.58 -13.06 -2.29
N GLU A 249 -14.51 -14.22 -1.63
CA GLU A 249 -13.71 -14.44 -0.43
C GLU A 249 -12.21 -14.29 -0.71
N LYS A 250 -11.70 -14.90 -1.79
CA LYS A 250 -10.30 -14.75 -2.23
C LYS A 250 -9.96 -13.30 -2.54
N LYS A 251 -10.81 -12.63 -3.32
CA LYS A 251 -10.67 -11.20 -3.66
C LYS A 251 -10.63 -10.34 -2.41
N ARG A 252 -11.52 -10.60 -1.45
CA ARG A 252 -11.54 -9.87 -0.17
C ARG A 252 -10.27 -10.11 0.64
N MET A 253 -9.84 -11.35 0.79
CA MET A 253 -8.61 -11.67 1.53
C MET A 253 -7.39 -11.00 0.89
N LEU A 254 -7.28 -11.03 -0.44
CA LEU A 254 -6.19 -10.37 -1.16
C LEU A 254 -6.14 -8.86 -0.85
N HIS A 255 -7.29 -8.18 -0.86
CA HIS A 255 -7.39 -6.76 -0.48
C HIS A 255 -7.03 -6.56 1.00
N MET A 256 -7.49 -7.42 1.90
CA MET A 256 -7.15 -7.29 3.32
C MET A 256 -5.67 -7.54 3.61
N THR A 257 -5.00 -8.45 2.90
CA THR A 257 -3.60 -8.78 3.17
C THR A 257 -2.66 -7.70 2.63
N ARG A 258 -2.96 -7.14 1.45
CA ARG A 258 -2.14 -6.11 0.81
C ARG A 258 -2.10 -4.84 1.66
N GLY A 259 -0.91 -4.27 1.84
CA GLY A 259 -0.72 -3.04 2.62
C GLY A 259 -0.93 -3.17 4.15
N SER A 260 -1.30 -4.34 4.66
CA SER A 260 -1.63 -4.57 6.08
C SER A 260 -0.53 -4.14 7.05
N VAL A 261 0.73 -4.27 6.66
CA VAL A 261 1.91 -3.87 7.45
C VAL A 261 1.98 -2.38 7.74
N PHE A 262 1.36 -1.54 6.90
CA PHE A 262 1.37 -0.07 7.02
C PHE A 262 0.20 0.46 7.84
N ARG A 263 -0.76 -0.40 8.21
CA ARG A 263 -1.95 0.02 8.95
C ARG A 263 -1.63 0.39 10.39
N LYS A 264 -2.41 1.33 10.91
CA LYS A 264 -2.37 1.76 12.31
C LYS A 264 -2.90 0.66 13.23
N PHE A 265 -2.25 0.50 14.38
CA PHE A 265 -2.75 -0.35 15.45
C PHE A 265 -3.67 0.51 16.34
N LEU A 266 -4.83 -0.03 16.70
CA LEU A 266 -5.90 0.67 17.42
C LEU A 266 -5.85 0.32 18.90
#